data_AF-A0A1B1I050-F1
#
_entry.id   AF-A0A1B1I050-F1
#
_cell.length_a   1.000
_cell.length_b   1.000
_cell.length_c   1.000
_cell.angle_alpha   90.00
_cell.angle_beta   90.00
_cell.angle_gamma   90.00
#
_symmetry.space_group_name_H-M   'P 1'
#
loop_
_entity.id
_entity.type
_entity.pdbx_description
1 polymer ?
#
loop_
_entity_poly.entity_id
_entity_poly.type
_entity_poly.pdbx_seq_one_letter_code
_entity_poly.pdbx_strand_id
1 'polypeptide(L)' 'MDIKLYDKVRLKSGETASIVEIYEDGIAYEADIDRPDGSIDTDTIRQEDIAAIVTENAA' A
#
# COMPACT_ATOMS: atom_id res chain seq x y z
N MET A 1 4.22 11.10 -0.80
CA MET A 1 3.20 10.94 -1.85
C MET A 1 1.87 11.31 -1.22
N ASP A 2 0.89 11.85 -1.94
CA ASP A 2 -0.46 12.05 -1.38
C ASP A 2 -1.19 10.70 -1.45
N ILE A 3 -1.27 9.97 -0.34
CA ILE A 3 -1.81 8.62 -0.26
C ILE A 3 -3.18 8.69 0.41
N LYS A 4 -4.18 8.07 -0.23
CA LYS A 4 -5.57 8.10 0.22
C LYS A 4 -6.01 6.71 0.67
N LEU A 5 -7.07 6.71 1.48
CA LEU A 5 -7.75 5.47 1.83
C LEU A 5 -8.18 4.75 0.55
N TYR A 6 -7.91 3.45 0.48
CA TYR A 6 -8.13 2.56 -0.67
C TYR A 6 -7.21 2.77 -1.87
N ASP A 7 -6.22 3.67 -1.81
CA ASP A 7 -5.17 3.66 -2.82
C ASP A 7 -4.45 2.31 -2.78
N LYS A 8 -4.13 1.80 -3.97
CA LYS A 8 -3.23 0.66 -4.12
C LYS A 8 -1.81 1.18 -4.29
N VAL A 9 -0.87 0.63 -3.54
CA VAL A 9 0.54 1.01 -3.56
C VAL A 9 1.42 -0.18 -3.87
N ARG A 10 2.60 0.07 -4.42
CA ARG A 10 3.67 -0.92 -4.56
C ARG A 10 4.69 -0.69 -3.45
N LEU A 11 5.00 -1.74 -2.69
CA LEU A 11 6.05 -1.72 -1.68
C LEU A 11 7.43 -1.87 -2.33
N LYS A 12 8.47 -1.40 -1.65
CA LYS A 12 9.88 -1.57 -2.07
C LYS A 12 10.30 -3.04 -2.13
N SER A 13 9.68 -3.90 -1.34
CA SER A 13 9.85 -5.36 -1.39
C SER A 13 9.24 -6.00 -2.65
N GLY A 14 8.33 -5.28 -3.33
CA GLY A 14 7.78 -5.64 -4.63
C GLY A 14 6.31 -6.02 -4.63
N GLU A 15 5.75 -6.36 -3.46
CA GLU A 15 4.33 -6.63 -3.25
C GLU A 15 3.48 -5.39 -3.50
N THR A 16 2.19 -5.63 -3.76
CA THR A 16 1.18 -4.57 -3.75
C THR A 16 0.41 -4.60 -2.45
N ALA A 17 -0.02 -3.43 -1.99
CA ALA A 17 -0.84 -3.31 -0.80
C ALA A 17 -1.97 -2.30 -1.02
N SER A 18 -3.12 -2.54 -0.41
CA SER A 18 -4.26 -1.61 -0.42
C SER A 18 -4.32 -0.90 0.93
N ILE A 19 -4.37 0.43 0.93
CA ILE A 19 -4.45 1.22 2.17
C ILE A 19 -5.83 1.06 2.79
N VAL A 20 -5.91 0.54 4.02
CA VAL A 20 -7.17 0.30 4.74
C VAL A 20 -7.36 1.21 5.95
N GLU A 21 -6.30 1.85 6.45
CA GLU A 21 -6.37 2.94 7.43
C GLU A 21 -5.16 3.88 7.29
N ILE A 22 -5.36 5.17 7.59
CA ILE A 22 -4.29 6.17 7.67
C ILE A 22 -4.12 6.55 9.13
N TYR A 23 -3.03 6.10 9.76
CA TYR A 23 -2.70 6.48 11.12
C TYR A 23 -2.17 7.92 11.18
N GLU A 24 -1.26 8.26 10.27
CA GLU A 24 -0.74 9.62 10.12
C GLU A 24 -0.28 9.84 8.67
N ASP A 25 -0.81 10.88 8.04
CA ASP A 25 -0.53 11.18 6.64
C ASP A 25 0.97 11.46 6.41
N GLY A 26 1.53 10.80 5.41
CA GLY A 26 2.96 10.84 5.09
C GLY A 26 3.87 10.08 6.06
N ILE A 27 3.32 9.33 7.03
CA ILE A 27 4.13 8.59 8.03
C ILE A 27 3.80 7.09 8.05
N ALA A 28 2.56 6.71 8.39
CA ALA A 28 2.20 5.31 8.65
C ALA A 28 0.76 4.98 8.25
N TYR A 29 0.58 3.77 7.75
CA TYR A 29 -0.67 3.26 7.17
C TYR A 29 -0.88 1.81 7.59
N GLU A 30 -2.13 1.42 7.82
CA GLU A 30 -2.51 0.01 7.83
C GLU A 30 -2.84 -0.40 6.40
N ALA A 31 -2.31 -1.53 5.95
CA ALA A 31 -2.50 -1.98 4.58
C ALA A 31 -2.73 -3.50 4.47
N ASP A 32 -3.60 -3.88 3.55
CA ASP A 32 -3.78 -5.27 3.12
C ASP A 32 -2.77 -5.57 2.02
N ILE A 33 -1.77 -6.40 2.34
CA ILE A 33 -0.65 -6.75 1.46
C ILE A 33 -0.96 -8.03 0.69
N ASP A 34 -0.94 -7.94 -0.64
CA ASP A 34 -1.11 -9.08 -1.56
C ASP A 34 0.15 -9.96 -1.56
N ARG A 35 0.07 -11.16 -0.97
CA ARG A 35 1.18 -12.11 -0.94
C ARG A 35 1.25 -12.94 -2.23
N PRO A 36 2.45 -13.43 -2.63
CA PRO A 36 2.61 -14.24 -3.84
C PRO A 36 1.82 -15.55 -3.84
N ASP A 37 1.48 -16.08 -2.67
CA ASP A 37 0.67 -17.30 -2.51
C ASP A 37 -0.85 -17.05 -2.59
N GLY A 38 -1.26 -15.80 -2.83
CA GLY A 38 -2.65 -15.37 -2.91
C GLY A 38 -3.30 -15.09 -1.55
N SER A 39 -2.56 -15.21 -0.44
CA SER A 39 -3.03 -14.73 0.86
C SER A 39 -2.96 -13.20 0.96
N ILE A 40 -3.75 -12.66 1.87
CA ILE A 40 -3.72 -11.25 2.24
C ILE A 40 -3.23 -11.18 3.68
N ASP A 41 -2.25 -10.32 3.93
CA ASP A 41 -1.75 -10.03 5.26
C ASP A 41 -2.02 -8.56 5.59
N THR A 42 -2.60 -8.30 6.76
CA THR A 42 -2.87 -6.94 7.22
C THR A 42 -1.73 -6.53 8.15
N ASP A 43 -0.97 -5.52 7.76
CA ASP A 43 0.18 -5.03 8.52
C ASP A 43 0.33 -3.51 8.40
N THR A 44 1.03 -2.92 9.36
CA THR A 44 1.38 -1.51 9.35
C THR A 44 2.61 -1.28 8.47
N ILE A 45 2.49 -0.43 7.46
CA ILE A 45 3.58 0.00 6.58
C ILE A 45 3.93 1.47 6.79
N ARG A 46 5.19 1.85 6.58
CA ARG A 46 5.63 3.25 6.63
C ARG A 46 5.63 3.87 5.23
N GLN A 47 5.51 5.19 5.16
CA GLN A 47 5.65 5.94 3.91
C GLN A 47 6.96 5.63 3.18
N GLU A 48 8.04 5.31 3.93
CA GLU A 48 9.33 4.93 3.37
C GLU A 48 9.37 3.52 2.76
N ASP A 49 8.43 2.63 3.09
CA ASP A 49 8.32 1.31 2.48
C ASP A 49 7.64 1.37 1.11
N ILE A 50 6.98 2.48 0.80
CA ILE A 50 6.16 2.66 -0.40
C ILE A 50 7.05 3.16 -1.56
N ALA A 51 7.06 2.40 -2.65
CA ALA A 51 7.82 2.71 -3.86
C ALA A 51 7.02 3.57 -4.84
N ALA A 52 5.72 3.33 -5.00
CA ALA A 52 4.84 4.09 -5.90
C ALA A 52 3.36 3.85 -5.57
N ILE A 53 2.49 4.80 -5.95
CA ILE A 53 1.05 4.58 -6.06
C ILE A 53 0.80 3.82 -7.38
N VAL A 54 -0.02 2.78 -7.32
CA VAL A 54 -0.47 2.02 -8.48
C VAL A 54 -1.66 2.76 -9.09
N THR A 55 -1.42 3.49 -10.18
CA THR A 55 -2.49 4.02 -11.02
C THR A 55 -2.83 2.99 -12.10
N GLU A 56 -4.06 2.49 -12.08
CA GLU A 56 -4.58 1.77 -13.25
C GLU A 56 -4.75 2.80 -14.38
N ASN A 57 -3.83 2.80 -15.35
CA ASN A 57 -4.12 3.41 -16.63
C ASN A 57 -5.16 2.52 -17.31
N ALA A 58 -6.41 3.00 -17.37
CA ALA A 58 -7.44 2.40 -18.20
C ALA A 58 -6.91 2.34 -19.64
N ALA A 59 -6.66 1.11 -20.12
CA ALA A 59 -6.34 0.81 -21.51
C ALA A 59 -7.62 0.64 -22.33
#